data_AF-A0AA48GNR0-F1
#
_entry.id   AF-A0AA48GNR0-F1
#
_cell.length_a   1.000
_cell.length_b   1.000
_cell.length_c   1.000
_cell.angle_alpha   90.00
_cell.angle_beta   90.00
_cell.angle_gamma   90.00
#
_symmetry.space_group_name_H-M   'P 1'
#
loop_
_entity.id
_entity.type
_entity.pdbx_description
1 polymer ?
#
loop_
_entity_poly.entity_id
_entity_poly.type
_entity_poly.pdbx_seq_one_letter_code
_entity_poly.pdbx_strand_id
1 'polypeptide(L)'
;MLFYISLYVLAAILLFQGTQLLGELSEPREALPSEVRPASPWAARWGGFLVTYGAAMILTGILSHGYDWFQGSLGLLRGFGVAIETLFGLWLVFGRKVDYTPAPGAPAPAHH
;
A
#
# COMPACT_ATOMS: atom_id res chain seq x y z
N MET A 1 5.37 6.57 25.62
CA MET A 1 6.47 6.17 24.71
C MET A 1 6.09 4.97 23.83
N LEU A 2 5.73 3.81 24.38
CA LEU A 2 5.35 2.62 23.59
C LEU A 2 4.23 2.87 22.57
N PHE A 3 3.23 3.69 22.93
CA PHE A 3 2.15 4.07 22.02
C PHE A 3 2.68 4.74 20.74
N TYR A 4 3.49 5.80 20.89
CA TYR A 4 4.11 6.51 19.77
C TYR A 4 5.00 5.61 18.94
N ILE A 5 5.81 4.77 19.58
CA ILE A 5 6.65 3.79 18.87
C ILE A 5 5.77 2.90 17.99
N SER A 6 4.71 2.33 18.55
CA SER A 6 3.81 1.46 17.77
C SER A 6 3.10 2.20 16.63
N LEU A 7 2.74 3.48 16.83
CA LEU A 7 2.11 4.31 15.81
C LEU A 7 3.07 4.58 14.65
N TYR A 8 4.32 4.95 14.94
CA TYR A 8 5.33 5.19 13.91
C TYR A 8 5.78 3.92 13.20
N VAL A 9 5.90 2.80 13.91
CA VAL A 9 6.19 1.50 13.29
C VAL A 9 5.08 1.10 12.32
N LEU A 10 3.81 1.22 12.74
CA LEU A 10 2.67 0.95 11.87
C LEU A 10 2.67 1.88 10.65
N ALA A 11 2.91 3.18 10.85
CA ALA A 11 3.00 4.12 9.74
C ALA A 11 4.13 3.79 8.76
N ALA A 12 5.29 3.35 9.27
CA ALA A 12 6.42 2.94 8.44
C ALA A 12 6.11 1.66 7.64
N ILE A 13 5.40 0.70 8.24
CA ILE A 13 4.93 -0.52 7.54
C ILE A 13 4.01 -0.13 6.38
N LEU A 14 3.01 0.72 6.62
CA LEU A 14 2.08 1.17 5.58
C LEU A 14 2.79 1.91 4.46
N LEU A 15 3.73 2.80 4.79
CA LEU A 15 4.55 3.51 3.80
C LEU A 15 5.39 2.54 2.97
N PHE A 16 6.08 1.60 3.61
CA PHE A 16 6.92 0.63 2.92
C PHE A 16 6.09 -0.26 1.99
N GLN A 17 4.99 -0.83 2.48
CA GLN A 17 4.12 -1.67 1.66
C GLN A 17 3.50 -0.89 0.49
N GLY A 18 3.02 0.33 0.76
CA GLY A 18 2.42 1.17 -0.26
C GLY A 18 3.42 1.59 -1.35
N THR A 19 4.62 2.00 -0.95
CA THR A 19 5.71 2.34 -1.89
C THR A 19 6.18 1.13 -2.69
N GLN A 20 6.32 -0.05 -2.07
CA GLN A 20 6.62 -1.27 -2.80
C GLN A 20 5.56 -1.59 -3.85
N LEU A 21 4.28 -1.50 -3.49
CA LEU A 21 3.18 -1.79 -4.39
C LEU A 21 3.11 -0.80 -5.57
N LEU A 22 3.43 0.48 -5.35
CA LEU A 22 3.55 1.48 -6.41
C LEU A 22 4.80 1.27 -7.29
N GLY A 23 5.91 0.83 -6.67
CA GLY A 23 7.14 0.49 -7.38
C GLY A 23 6.93 -0.67 -8.36
N GLU A 24 6.20 -1.72 -7.93
CA GLU A 24 5.85 -2.87 -8.78
C GLU A 24 5.04 -2.48 -10.03
N LEU A 25 4.31 -1.36 -10.00
CA LEU A 25 3.55 -0.86 -11.16
C LEU A 25 4.41 -0.04 -12.12
N SER A 26 5.42 0.66 -11.61
CA SER A 26 6.32 1.51 -12.40
C SER A 26 7.41 0.67 -13.09
N GLU A 27 7.98 -0.27 -12.35
CA GLU A 27 9.02 -1.19 -12.80
C GLU A 27 8.61 -2.62 -12.39
N PRO A 28 7.82 -3.33 -13.23
CA PRO A 28 7.54 -4.74 -13.01
C PRO A 28 8.88 -5.46 -12.96
N ARG A 29 9.20 -6.14 -11.85
CA ARG A 29 10.47 -6.87 -11.70
C ARG A 29 10.75 -7.68 -12.96
N GLU A 30 11.97 -7.57 -13.45
CA GLU A 30 12.53 -8.08 -14.72
C GLU A 30 12.30 -9.58 -15.05
N ALA A 31 11.56 -10.32 -14.20
CA ALA A 31 11.21 -11.71 -14.40
C ALA A 31 9.85 -11.94 -15.09
N LEU A 32 9.04 -10.89 -15.32
CA LEU A 32 7.82 -11.02 -16.12
C LEU A 32 8.14 -10.70 -17.59
N PRO A 33 7.78 -11.57 -18.56
CA PRO A 33 7.84 -11.22 -19.97
C PRO A 33 7.19 -9.85 -20.17
N SER A 34 7.81 -8.98 -20.98
CA SER A 34 7.30 -7.63 -21.29
C SER A 34 5.85 -7.63 -21.79
N GLU A 35 5.38 -8.80 -22.22
CA GLU A 35 4.04 -9.15 -22.66
C GLU A 35 3.00 -9.16 -21.53
N VAL A 36 3.40 -9.09 -20.26
CA VAL A 36 2.47 -9.28 -19.15
C VAL A 36 2.68 -8.25 -18.04
N ARG A 37 1.84 -7.22 -18.02
CA ARG A 37 1.81 -6.23 -16.94
C ARG A 37 0.76 -6.62 -15.90
N PRO A 38 1.09 -6.62 -14.59
CA PRO A 38 0.09 -6.75 -13.54
C PRO A 38 -0.77 -5.48 -13.53
N ALA A 39 -1.84 -5.48 -14.32
CA ALA A 39 -2.73 -4.33 -14.49
C ALA A 39 -3.87 -4.39 -13.48
N SER A 40 -3.57 -4.49 -12.18
CA SER A 40 -4.62 -4.38 -11.16
C SER A 40 -4.78 -2.90 -10.77
N PRO A 41 -5.88 -2.22 -11.17
CA PRO A 41 -6.13 -0.84 -10.75
C PRO A 41 -6.28 -0.73 -9.22
N TRP A 42 -6.60 -1.84 -8.55
CA TRP A 42 -6.66 -1.92 -7.10
C TRP A 42 -5.28 -1.87 -6.44
N ALA A 43 -4.23 -2.39 -7.09
CA ALA A 43 -2.87 -2.28 -6.57
C ALA A 43 -2.42 -0.81 -6.49
N ALA A 44 -2.70 -0.01 -7.52
CA ALA A 44 -2.37 1.42 -7.51
C ALA A 44 -3.13 2.17 -6.41
N ARG A 45 -4.42 1.86 -6.25
CA ARG A 45 -5.28 2.47 -5.21
C ARG A 45 -4.81 2.11 -3.81
N TRP A 46 -4.53 0.83 -3.55
CA TRP A 46 -3.96 0.39 -2.28
C TRP A 46 -2.62 1.05 -2.03
N GLY A 47 -1.72 1.05 -3.01
CA GLY A 47 -0.39 1.65 -2.88
C GLY A 47 -0.46 3.12 -2.49
N GLY A 48 -1.23 3.92 -3.22
CA GLY A 48 -1.44 5.34 -2.90
C GLY A 48 -2.13 5.57 -1.56
N PHE A 49 -3.12 4.75 -1.22
CA PHE A 49 -3.84 4.87 0.05
C PHE A 49 -2.95 4.57 1.26
N LEU A 50 -2.17 3.48 1.21
CA LEU A 50 -1.25 3.10 2.29
C LEU A 50 -0.17 4.17 2.51
N VAL A 51 0.38 4.72 1.42
CA VAL A 51 1.38 5.81 1.50
C VAL A 51 0.77 7.07 2.12
N THR A 52 -0.37 7.52 1.62
CA THR A 52 -1.02 8.75 2.10
C THR A 52 -1.46 8.62 3.55
N TYR A 53 -2.01 7.47 3.94
CA TYR A 53 -2.42 7.22 5.32
C TYR A 53 -1.23 7.12 6.28
N GLY A 54 -0.19 6.35 5.90
CA GLY A 54 1.04 6.26 6.70
C GLY A 54 1.73 7.62 6.88
N ALA A 55 1.80 8.43 5.83
CA ALA A 55 2.30 9.80 5.91
C ALA A 55 1.46 10.68 6.86
N ALA A 56 0.12 10.60 6.76
CA ALA A 56 -0.77 11.34 7.65
C ALA A 56 -0.62 10.94 9.13
N MET A 57 -0.39 9.65 9.40
CA MET A 57 -0.08 9.17 10.75
C MET A 57 1.23 9.75 11.28
N ILE A 58 2.29 9.79 10.48
CA ILE A 58 3.58 10.40 10.88
C ILE A 58 3.39 11.88 11.17
N LEU A 59 2.77 12.63 10.25
CA LEU A 59 2.55 14.06 10.42
C LEU A 59 1.73 14.36 11.66
N THR A 60 0.64 13.64 11.88
CA THR A 60 -0.20 13.83 13.06
C THR A 60 0.54 13.45 14.35
N GLY A 61 1.32 12.37 14.32
CA GLY A 61 2.17 11.96 15.43
C GLY A 61 3.23 13.02 15.79
N ILE A 62 3.82 13.68 14.79
CA ILE A 62 4.77 14.77 15.04
C ILE A 62 4.04 16.00 15.60
N LEU A 63 2.94 16.41 14.98
CA LEU A 63 2.15 17.57 15.39
C LEU A 63 1.60 17.44 16.81
N SER A 64 1.26 16.24 17.26
CA SER A 64 0.76 16.02 18.63
C SER A 64 1.79 16.33 19.72
N HIS A 65 3.09 16.37 19.39
CA HIS A 65 4.12 16.77 20.36
C HIS A 65 4.09 18.28 20.64
N GLY A 66 3.60 19.09 19.69
CA GLY A 66 3.52 20.54 19.82
C GLY A 66 2.10 21.07 20.08
N TYR A 67 1.07 20.26 19.82
CA TYR A 67 -0.32 20.70 19.85
C TYR A 67 -1.24 19.62 20.45
N ASP A 68 -1.83 19.91 21.62
CA ASP A 68 -2.69 18.99 22.36
C ASP A 68 -3.94 18.55 21.58
N TRP A 69 -4.42 19.37 20.65
CA TRP A 69 -5.56 19.03 19.79
C TRP A 69 -5.39 17.72 19.02
N PHE A 70 -4.15 17.39 18.60
CA PHE A 70 -3.89 16.16 17.85
C PHE A 70 -3.74 14.92 18.74
N GLN A 71 -3.57 15.07 20.06
CA GLN A 71 -3.46 13.92 20.96
C GLN A 71 -4.72 13.04 20.95
N GLY A 72 -5.90 13.67 20.85
CA GLY A 72 -7.18 12.98 20.84
C GLY A 72 -7.41 12.10 19.60
N SER A 73 -6.76 12.41 18.48
CA SER A 73 -6.94 11.67 17.21
C SER A 73 -5.97 10.50 17.03
N LEU A 74 -4.86 10.46 17.78
CA LEU A 74 -3.82 9.42 17.60
C LEU A 74 -4.34 8.00 17.84
N GLY A 75 -5.21 7.83 18.84
CA GLY A 75 -5.80 6.53 19.15
C GLY A 75 -6.65 6.00 18.00
N LEU A 76 -7.45 6.89 17.39
CA LEU A 76 -8.26 6.58 16.22
C LEU A 76 -7.38 6.28 15.00
N LEU A 77 -6.37 7.10 14.73
CA LEU A 77 -5.41 6.89 13.64
C LEU A 77 -4.71 5.53 13.76
N ARG A 78 -4.27 5.16 14.96
CA ARG A 78 -3.67 3.84 15.20
C ARG A 78 -4.68 2.72 14.99
N GLY A 79 -5.89 2.85 15.53
CA GLY A 79 -6.95 1.84 15.39
C GLY A 79 -7.33 1.60 13.93
N PHE A 80 -7.55 2.67 13.18
CA PHE A 80 -7.80 2.60 11.73
C PHE A 80 -6.60 2.06 10.96
N GLY A 81 -5.36 2.44 11.31
CA GLY A 81 -4.16 1.88 10.70
C GLY A 81 -4.08 0.35 10.82
N VAL A 82 -4.42 -0.21 11.99
CA VAL A 82 -4.47 -1.67 12.19
C VAL A 82 -5.57 -2.31 11.35
N ALA A 83 -6.74 -1.66 11.26
CA ALA A 83 -7.83 -2.15 10.42
C ALA A 83 -7.46 -2.13 8.93
N ILE A 84 -6.80 -1.06 8.47
CA ILE A 84 -6.29 -0.91 7.11
C ILE A 84 -5.28 -2.01 6.80
N GLU A 85 -4.32 -2.26 7.69
CA GLU A 85 -3.33 -3.32 7.55
C GLU A 85 -4.00 -4.70 7.42
N THR A 86 -5.00 -4.95 8.26
CA THR A 86 -5.76 -6.21 8.22
C THR A 86 -6.52 -6.37 6.89
N LEU A 87 -7.21 -5.34 6.45
CA LEU A 87 -7.96 -5.35 5.18
C LEU A 87 -7.02 -5.48 3.98
N PHE A 88 -5.87 -4.80 4.01
CA PHE A 88 -4.86 -4.91 2.98
C PHE A 88 -4.25 -6.32 2.93
N GLY A 89 -3.93 -6.92 4.08
CA GLY A 89 -3.48 -8.30 4.17
C GLY A 89 -4.50 -9.30 3.61
N LEU A 90 -5.79 -9.13 3.95
CA LEU A 90 -6.86 -9.94 3.36
C LEU A 90 -6.96 -9.75 1.85
N TRP A 91 -6.83 -8.52 1.36
CA TRP A 91 -6.80 -8.25 -0.08
C TRP A 91 -5.59 -8.91 -0.75
N LEU A 92 -4.40 -8.91 -0.14
CA LEU A 92 -3.23 -9.61 -0.68
C LEU A 92 -3.46 -11.12 -0.83
N VAL A 93 -4.13 -11.74 0.14
CA VAL A 93 -4.38 -13.21 0.13
C VAL A 93 -5.51 -13.60 -0.81
N PHE A 94 -6.61 -12.84 -0.83
CA PHE A 94 -7.84 -13.25 -1.50
C PHE A 94 -8.19 -12.42 -2.75
N GLY A 95 -7.75 -11.16 -2.79
CA GLY A 95 -8.16 -10.17 -3.80
C GLY A 95 -7.10 -9.87 -4.86
N ARG A 96 -5.81 -10.10 -4.55
CA ARG A 96 -4.71 -9.93 -5.49
C ARG A 96 -4.66 -11.13 -6.45
N LYS A 97 -5.64 -11.20 -7.36
CA LYS A 97 -5.50 -12.00 -8.57
C LYS A 97 -4.45 -11.31 -9.42
N VAL A 98 -3.38 -12.02 -9.77
CA VAL A 98 -2.38 -11.52 -10.71
C VAL A 98 -3.02 -11.57 -12.08
N ASP A 99 -3.80 -10.54 -12.40
CA ASP A 99 -4.41 -10.42 -13.72
C ASP A 99 -3.30 -10.06 -14.71
N TYR A 100 -2.88 -11.10 -15.42
CA TYR A 100 -1.90 -11.04 -16.48
C TYR A 100 -2.57 -10.52 -17.76
N THR A 101 -2.53 -9.21 -17.99
CA THR A 101 -3.06 -8.63 -19.22
C THR A 101 -1.97 -8.68 -20.30
N PRO A 102 -2.26 -9.24 -21.50
CA PRO A 102 -1.33 -9.17 -22.62
C PRO A 102 -1.02 -7.72 -22.97
N ALA A 103 0.26 -7.39 -23.15
CA ALA A 103 0.68 -6.08 -23.60
C ALA A 103 0.07 -5.76 -24.97
N PRO A 104 -0.32 -4.49 -25.25
CA PRO A 104 -0.78 -4.09 -26.56
C PRO A 104 0.33 -4.37 -27.60
N GLY A 105 0.12 -5.36 -28.47
CA GLY A 105 1.10 -5.79 -29.49
C GLY A 105 1.67 -7.20 -29.33
N ALA A 106 1.26 -7.96 -28.31
CA ALA A 106 1.62 -9.38 -28.23
C ALA A 106 1.06 -10.17 -29.44
N PRO A 107 1.86 -11.00 -30.12
CA PRO A 107 1.36 -11.85 -31.20
C PRO A 107 0.25 -12.77 -30.68
N ALA A 108 -0.83 -12.90 -31.44
CA ALA A 108 -1.94 -13.79 -31.09
C ALA A 108 -1.39 -15.21 -30.86
N PRO A 109 -1.85 -15.92 -29.81
CA PRO A 109 -1.37 -17.27 -29.53
C PRO A 109 -1.65 -18.16 -30.75
N ALA A 110 -0.57 -18.74 -31.29
CA ALA A 110 -0.69 -19.70 -32.39
C ALA A 110 -1.51 -20.89 -31.90
N HIS A 111 -2.69 -21.08 -32.48
CA HIS A 111 -3.48 -22.29 -32.31
C HIS A 111 -2.71 -23.45 -32.94
N HIS A 112 -2.21 -24.36 -32.11
CA HIS A 112 -1.74 -25.69 -32.51
C HIS A 112 -2.77 -26.73 -32.08
#